data_AF-A0A3D5YFS8-F1
#
_entry.id   AF-A0A3D5YFS8-F1
#
_cell.length_a   1.000
_cell.length_b   1.000
_cell.length_c   1.000
_cell.angle_alpha   90.00
_cell.angle_beta   90.00
_cell.angle_gamma   90.00
#
_symmetry.space_group_name_H-M   'P 1'
#
loop_
_entity.id
_entity.type
_entity.pdbx_description
1 polymer ?
#
loop_
_entity_poly.entity_id
_entity_poly.type
_entity_poly.pdbx_seq_one_letter_code
_entity_poly.pdbx_strand_id
1 'polypeptide(L)'
;MQLKIMPKATAEKIQVLVFAKEKNKLKLLTTNNFPEQVQKVVKMLEDKNFLSEIFYTSVEGFTAALSWYDQLQAQEDTATEAMKKQKQAE
;
A
#
# COMPACT_ATOMS: atom_id res chain seq x y z
N MET A 1 -0.27 -11.54 1.32
CA MET A 1 -0.62 -11.26 -0.10
C MET A 1 0.00 -9.91 -0.41
N GLN A 2 1.26 -9.88 -0.86
CA GLN A 2 2.06 -8.63 -0.86
C GLN A 2 1.51 -7.62 -1.87
N LEU A 3 0.84 -6.58 -1.37
CA LEU A 3 0.48 -5.37 -2.12
C LEU A 3 1.75 -4.50 -2.37
N LYS A 4 2.75 -5.06 -3.08
CA LYS A 4 3.86 -4.25 -3.60
C LYS A 4 3.41 -3.51 -4.86
N ILE A 5 2.43 -2.61 -4.73
CA ILE A 5 1.95 -1.80 -5.85
C ILE A 5 2.76 -0.49 -5.93
N MET A 6 3.26 0.02 -4.80
CA MET A 6 4.06 1.24 -4.76
C MET A 6 5.08 1.20 -3.60
N PRO A 7 6.36 1.61 -3.84
CA PRO A 7 7.33 1.72 -2.76
C PRO A 7 7.00 2.89 -1.83
N LYS A 8 7.25 2.70 -0.52
CA LYS A 8 7.00 3.69 0.55
C LYS A 8 7.53 5.08 0.22
N ALA A 9 8.76 5.17 -0.30
CA ALA A 9 9.37 6.46 -0.66
C ALA A 9 8.58 7.23 -1.73
N THR A 10 7.92 6.53 -2.65
CA THR A 10 7.03 7.17 -3.62
C THR A 10 5.70 7.52 -2.96
N ALA A 11 5.10 6.59 -2.22
CA ALA A 11 3.85 6.80 -1.49
C ALA A 11 3.89 8.01 -0.55
N GLU A 12 4.98 8.20 0.18
CA GLU A 12 5.21 9.32 1.08
C GLU A 12 5.43 10.63 0.31
N LYS A 13 6.19 10.61 -0.79
CA LYS A 13 6.42 11.79 -1.65
C LYS A 13 5.14 12.32 -2.29
N ILE A 14 4.30 11.43 -2.82
CA ILE A 14 3.05 11.83 -3.48
C ILE A 14 1.86 11.85 -2.51
N GLN A 15 2.09 11.49 -1.24
CA GLN A 15 1.07 11.29 -0.21
C GLN A 15 -0.11 10.44 -0.71
N VAL A 16 0.20 9.28 -1.29
CA VAL A 16 -0.76 8.26 -1.75
C VAL A 16 -0.31 6.90 -1.28
N LEU A 17 -1.16 6.16 -0.58
CA LEU A 17 -0.88 4.84 -0.06
C LEU A 17 -1.97 3.86 -0.48
N VAL A 18 -1.61 2.75 -1.12
CA VAL A 18 -2.57 1.68 -1.37
C VAL A 18 -2.60 0.77 -0.14
N PHE A 19 -3.68 0.84 0.64
CA PHE A 19 -3.78 0.09 1.90
C PHE A 19 -4.57 -1.20 1.76
N ALA A 20 -5.41 -1.32 0.73
CA ALA A 20 -6.21 -2.53 0.52
C ALA A 20 -6.45 -2.82 -0.96
N LYS A 21 -6.57 -4.12 -1.26
CA LYS A 21 -7.08 -4.64 -2.53
C LYS A 21 -8.27 -5.54 -2.25
N GLU A 22 -9.38 -5.26 -2.90
CA GLU A 22 -10.62 -6.01 -2.82
C GLU A 22 -11.00 -6.50 -4.21
N LYS A 23 -10.70 -7.77 -4.54
CA LYS A 23 -10.87 -8.35 -5.87
C LYS A 23 -10.16 -7.52 -6.97
N ASN A 24 -10.92 -6.69 -7.69
CA ASN A 24 -10.44 -5.77 -8.72
C ASN A 24 -10.44 -4.31 -8.30
N LYS A 25 -10.76 -3.98 -7.04
CA LYS A 25 -10.75 -2.61 -6.52
C LYS A 25 -9.55 -2.40 -5.60
N LEU A 26 -8.84 -1.29 -5.78
CA LEU A 26 -7.71 -0.85 -4.97
C LEU A 26 -8.12 0.39 -4.20
N LYS A 27 -7.95 0.34 -2.88
CA LYS A 27 -8.27 1.46 -1.98
C LYS A 27 -7.00 2.25 -1.73
N LEU A 28 -6.98 3.49 -2.22
CA LEU A 28 -5.90 4.44 -2.11
C LEU A 28 -6.25 5.48 -1.05
N LEU A 29 -5.39 5.67 -0.07
CA LEU A 29 -5.47 6.74 0.90
C LEU A 29 -4.61 7.90 0.40
N THR A 30 -5.09 9.14 0.45
CA THR A 30 -4.32 10.34 0.08
C THR A 30 -4.66 11.54 0.94
N THR A 31 -3.75 12.49 1.03
CA THR A 31 -3.95 13.77 1.74
C THR A 31 -4.50 14.89 0.86
N ASN A 32 -4.84 14.58 -0.41
CA ASN A 32 -5.27 15.55 -1.43
C ASN A 32 -4.23 16.61 -1.81
N ASN A 33 -2.98 16.44 -1.39
CA ASN A 33 -1.92 17.42 -1.62
C ASN A 33 -1.36 17.35 -3.05
N PHE A 34 -1.50 16.21 -3.74
CA PHE A 34 -0.98 15.97 -5.08
C PHE A 34 -2.01 15.28 -6.00
N PRO A 35 -3.08 15.98 -6.42
CA PRO A 35 -4.16 15.40 -7.20
C PRO A 35 -3.70 14.84 -8.56
N GLU A 36 -2.70 15.46 -9.20
CA GLU A 36 -2.15 14.99 -10.48
C GLU A 36 -1.49 13.60 -10.36
N GLN A 37 -0.78 13.36 -9.26
CA GLN A 37 -0.13 12.07 -9.01
C GLN A 37 -1.16 10.99 -8.70
N VAL A 38 -2.18 11.33 -7.91
CA VAL A 38 -3.32 10.43 -7.64
C VAL A 38 -3.99 10.02 -8.95
N GLN A 39 -4.28 10.97 -9.85
CA GLN A 39 -4.87 10.66 -11.15
C GLN A 39 -3.98 9.76 -12.01
N LYS A 40 -2.67 9.95 -12.01
CA LYS A 40 -1.75 9.05 -12.73
C LYS A 40 -1.83 7.63 -12.21
N VAL A 41 -1.85 7.47 -10.88
CA VAL A 41 -2.00 6.15 -10.25
C VAL A 41 -3.35 5.53 -10.61
N VAL A 42 -4.44 6.29 -10.49
CA VAL A 42 -5.78 5.82 -10.87
C VAL A 42 -5.84 5.37 -12.32
N LYS A 43 -5.31 6.17 -13.26
CA LYS A 43 -5.23 5.80 -14.68
C LYS A 43 -4.42 4.52 -14.90
N MET A 44 -3.28 4.37 -14.24
CA MET A 44 -2.48 3.14 -14.34
C MET A 44 -3.20 1.91 -13.81
N LEU A 45 -4.05 2.08 -12.79
CA LEU A 45 -4.87 1.01 -12.24
C LEU A 45 -6.06 0.69 -13.16
N GLU A 46 -6.75 1.70 -13.68
CA GLU A 46 -7.83 1.55 -14.65
C GLU A 46 -7.37 0.84 -15.94
N ASP A 47 -6.19 1.21 -16.46
CA ASP A 47 -5.57 0.56 -17.63
C ASP A 47 -5.35 -0.94 -17.41
N LYS A 48 -5.06 -1.33 -16.17
CA LYS A 48 -4.91 -2.73 -15.75
C LYS A 48 -6.23 -3.40 -15.36
N ASN A 49 -7.37 -2.78 -15.68
CA ASN A 49 -8.72 -3.23 -15.31
C ASN A 49 -8.97 -3.29 -13.79
N PHE A 50 -8.23 -2.49 -13.02
CA PHE A 50 -8.47 -2.30 -11.59
C PHE A 50 -9.25 -1.02 -11.31
N LEU A 51 -10.31 -1.13 -10.54
CA LEU A 51 -11.03 0.00 -9.97
C LEU A 51 -10.18 0.66 -8.88
N SER A 52 -10.23 1.98 -8.79
CA SER A 52 -9.50 2.75 -7.78
C SER A 52 -10.49 3.50 -6.90
N GLU A 53 -10.35 3.39 -5.58
CA GLU A 53 -11.19 4.08 -4.60
C GLU A 53 -10.31 4.98 -3.75
N ILE A 54 -10.49 6.30 -3.88
CA ILE A 54 -9.67 7.29 -3.19
C ILE A 54 -10.32 7.66 -1.86
N PHE A 55 -9.55 7.58 -0.79
CA PHE A 55 -9.90 7.98 0.56
C PHE A 55 -9.07 9.18 0.96
N TYR A 56 -9.73 10.25 1.34
CA TYR A 56 -9.06 11.47 1.80
C TYR A 56 -8.86 11.41 3.31
N THR A 57 -7.66 11.77 3.76
CA THR A 57 -7.31 11.83 5.18
C THR A 57 -6.38 13.00 5.45
N SER A 58 -6.18 13.35 6.71
CA SER A 58 -5.17 14.33 7.12
C SER A 58 -3.76 13.73 7.06
N VAL A 59 -2.73 14.57 6.99
CA VAL A 59 -1.33 14.14 6.97
C VAL A 59 -1.01 13.23 8.17
N GLU A 60 -1.54 13.54 9.35
CA GLU A 60 -1.38 12.71 10.55
C GLU A 60 -1.98 11.31 10.38
N GLY A 61 -3.20 11.23 9.84
CA GLY A 61 -3.87 9.96 9.56
C GLY A 61 -3.17 9.16 8.45
N PHE A 62 -2.61 9.85 7.47
CA PHE A 62 -1.80 9.24 6.42
C PHE A 62 -0.52 8.62 6.98
N THR A 63 0.22 9.35 7.82
CA THR A 63 1.43 8.86 8.48
C THR A 63 1.13 7.65 9.37
N ALA A 64 0.02 7.69 10.12
CA ALA A 64 -0.41 6.56 10.93
C ALA A 64 -0.71 5.31 10.08
N ALA A 65 -1.45 5.48 8.95
CA ALA A 65 -1.74 4.38 8.03
C ALA A 65 -0.48 3.83 7.36
N LEU A 66 0.48 4.70 7.00
CA LEU A 66 1.77 4.31 6.46
C LEU A 66 2.57 3.46 7.44
N SER A 67 2.57 3.86 8.72
CA SER A 67 3.24 3.12 9.79
C SER A 67 2.59 1.76 10.05
N TRP A 68 1.25 1.68 10.03
CA TRP A 68 0.53 0.42 10.11
C TRP A 68 0.84 -0.53 8.95
N TYR A 69 0.94 0.03 7.74
CA TYR A 69 1.29 -0.72 6.53
C TYR A 69 2.71 -1.29 6.61
N ASP A 70 3.67 -0.49 7.10
CA ASP A 70 5.05 -0.91 7.36
C ASP A 70 5.11 -2.07 8.36
N GLN A 71 4.34 -1.96 9.45
CA GLN A 71 4.25 -2.99 10.48
C GLN A 71 3.66 -4.31 9.97
N LEU A 72 2.64 -4.25 9.10
CA LEU A 72 2.09 -5.44 8.44
C LEU A 72 3.09 -6.11 7.51
N GLN A 73 3.81 -5.31 6.70
CA GLN A 73 4.88 -5.83 5.85
C GLN A 73 5.99 -6.50 6.66
N ALA A 74 6.42 -5.85 7.75
CA ALA A 74 7.45 -6.39 8.63
C ALA A 74 7.00 -7.71 9.28
N GLN A 75 5.73 -7.84 9.68
CA GLN A 75 5.18 -9.09 10.21
C GLN A 75 5.15 -10.22 9.16
N GLU A 76 4.76 -9.94 7.90
CA GLU A 76 4.80 -10.95 6.83
C GLU A 76 6.23 -11.44 6.53
N ASP A 77 7.23 -10.54 6.57
CA ASP A 77 8.64 -10.89 6.38
C ASP A 77 9.17 -11.77 7.53
N THR A 78 8.89 -11.34 8.77
CA THR A 78 9.32 -12.07 9.99
C THR A 78 8.67 -13.45 10.09
N ALA A 79 7.39 -13.58 9.73
CA ALA A 79 6.69 -14.87 9.71
C ALA A 79 7.24 -15.82 8.62
N THR A 80 7.68 -15.28 7.48
CA THR A 80 8.28 -16.07 6.40
C THR A 80 9.67 -16.58 6.78
N GLU A 81 10.48 -15.78 7.49
CA GLU A 81 11.78 -16.21 8.00
C GLU A 81 11.66 -17.26 9.12
N ALA A 82 10.70 -17.11 10.03
CA ALA A 82 10.44 -18.09 11.08
C ALA A 82 10.04 -19.46 10.49
N MET A 83 9.22 -19.46 9.44
CA MET A 83 8.79 -20.69 8.75
C MET A 83 9.94 -21.38 7.99
N LYS A 84 10.90 -20.61 7.44
CA LYS A 84 12.10 -21.17 6.81
C LYS A 84 13.06 -21.79 7.82
N LYS A 85 13.22 -21.21 9.01
CA LYS A 85 14.07 -21.79 10.06
C LYS A 85 13.52 -23.10 10.63
N GLN A 86 12.19 -23.26 10.71
CA GLN A 86 11.61 -24.54 11.15
C GLN A 86 11.81 -25.68 10.14
N LYS A 87 11.82 -25.40 8.83
CA LYS A 87 12.03 -26.43 7.79
C LYS A 87 13.47 -26.88 7.58
N GLN A 88 14.46 -26.19 8.16
CA GLN A 88 15.87 -26.61 8.11
C GLN A 88 16.31 -27.38 9.36
N ALA A 89 15.41 -27.57 10.33
CA ALA A 89 15.67 -28.31 11.56
C ALA A 89 14.96 -29.70 11.60
N GLU A 90 14.40 -30.14 10.47
CA GLU A 90 13.93 -31.53 10.25
C GLU A 90 14.84 -32.26 9.26
#